data_AF-A0A944MLE8-F1
#
_entry.id   AF-A0A944MLE8-F1
#
_cell.length_a   1.000
_cell.length_b   1.000
_cell.length_c   1.000
_cell.angle_alpha   90.00
_cell.angle_beta   90.00
_cell.angle_gamma   90.00
#
_symmetry.space_group_name_H-M   'P 1'
#
loop_
_entity.id
_entity.type
_entity.pdbx_description
1 polymer ?
#
loop_
_entity_poly.entity_id
_entity_poly.type
_entity_poly.pdbx_seq_one_letter_code
_entity_poly.pdbx_strand_id
1 'polypeptide(L)'
;MKIFAKIQSLDRRYIYIIVALSIIIPLLIPFNSRIDTTKPTEDVYQMIDSFAGKPNKAILMNFSHNASTLAELFPMEVAVLRHCFERDVKVFTLCFMPDTAPLVDYAINTAKEDFPNIKAGVNYCNFGYKPYSLFLPILLGMGENIAEAVEIDSEGRKLENLPIIEGIKNYDDLNLVIDFSASSSVFSWVTYARAKFGANVAAGVTAVMAADNYPYLQSGQLIGMLAGIKGAAEYEKLVDVFATQQREFSKEIIKEEIVPITGDHPIYGDKIPYKFKKARIGMNAQTVAHLMIIIFILLGNIGYFANRKKGGKK
;
A
#
# COMPACT_ATOMS: atom_id res chain seq x y z
N MET A 1 7.28 7.46 45.95
CA MET A 1 5.89 7.79 46.35
C MET A 1 5.45 9.21 45.97
N LYS A 2 6.23 10.28 46.24
CA LYS A 2 5.86 11.66 45.83
C LYS A 2 5.76 11.86 44.31
N ILE A 3 6.61 11.20 43.53
CA ILE A 3 6.63 11.29 42.06
C ILE A 3 5.33 10.74 41.43
N PHE A 4 4.85 9.58 41.88
CA PHE A 4 3.63 8.97 41.35
C PHE A 4 2.36 9.79 41.61
N ALA A 5 2.23 10.37 42.81
CA ALA A 5 1.13 11.29 43.10
C ALA A 5 1.18 12.54 42.20
N LYS A 6 2.39 13.03 41.90
CA LYS A 6 2.62 14.18 41.02
C LYS A 6 2.32 13.87 39.54
N ILE A 7 2.55 12.64 39.11
CA ILE A 7 2.20 12.14 37.77
C ILE A 7 0.68 11.93 37.64
N GLN A 8 0.00 11.48 38.68
CA GLN A 8 -1.47 11.33 38.67
C GLN A 8 -2.20 12.67 38.76
N SER A 9 -1.60 13.69 39.40
CA SER A 9 -2.14 15.05 39.42
C SER A 9 -1.74 15.88 38.20
N LEU A 10 -1.10 15.26 37.20
CA LEU A 10 -0.56 15.95 36.04
C LEU A 10 -1.70 16.30 35.08
N ASP A 11 -1.76 17.57 34.67
CA ASP A 11 -2.84 18.04 33.81
C ASP A 11 -2.81 17.32 32.46
N ARG A 12 -3.97 16.85 31.99
CA ARG A 12 -4.14 16.16 30.70
C ARG A 12 -3.55 16.93 29.52
N ARG A 13 -3.46 18.28 29.60
CA ARG A 13 -2.85 19.13 28.58
C ARG A 13 -1.41 18.74 28.28
N TYR A 14 -0.62 18.39 29.31
CA TYR A 14 0.76 17.94 29.10
C TYR A 14 0.82 16.56 28.44
N ILE A 15 -0.14 15.67 28.74
CA ILE A 15 -0.25 14.38 28.04
C ILE A 15 -0.50 14.64 26.55
N TYR A 16 -1.44 15.52 26.21
CA TYR A 16 -1.71 15.87 24.81
C TYR A 16 -0.49 16.48 24.10
N ILE A 17 0.27 17.35 24.77
CA ILE A 17 1.53 17.90 24.22
C ILE A 17 2.54 16.77 23.97
N ILE A 18 2.72 15.88 24.94
CA ILE A 18 3.70 14.78 24.83
C ILE A 18 3.30 13.81 23.70
N VAL A 19 2.01 13.49 23.56
CA VAL A 19 1.48 12.69 22.44
C VAL A 19 1.70 13.42 21.11
N ALA A 20 1.37 14.71 21.03
CA ALA A 20 1.57 15.50 19.81
C ALA A 20 3.06 15.53 19.40
N LEU A 21 3.96 15.79 20.36
CA LEU A 21 5.40 15.76 20.11
C LEU A 21 5.90 14.39 19.63
N SER A 22 5.28 13.31 20.12
CA SER A 22 5.67 11.94 19.72
C SER A 22 5.25 11.56 18.31
N ILE A 23 4.31 12.31 17.72
CA ILE A 23 3.92 12.18 16.33
C ILE A 23 4.74 13.18 15.48
N ILE A 24 4.86 14.43 15.94
CA ILE A 24 5.51 15.52 15.19
C ILE A 24 7.02 15.28 15.06
N ILE A 25 7.72 14.92 16.15
CA ILE A 25 9.19 14.79 16.14
C ILE A 25 9.65 13.73 15.13
N PRO A 26 9.10 12.49 15.09
CA PRO A 26 9.50 11.50 14.09
C PRO A 26 9.16 11.86 12.65
N LEU A 27 8.15 12.70 12.43
CA LEU A 27 7.80 13.21 11.09
C LEU A 27 8.78 14.28 10.61
N LEU A 28 9.28 15.13 11.52
CA LEU A 28 10.25 16.17 11.20
C LEU A 28 11.69 15.65 11.15
N ILE A 29 12.00 14.67 12.01
CA ILE A 29 13.32 14.05 12.15
C ILE A 29 13.14 12.54 11.97
N PRO A 30 13.06 12.07 10.71
CA PRO A 30 12.97 10.64 10.43
C PRO A 30 14.28 9.95 10.81
N PHE A 31 14.17 8.72 11.28
CA PHE A 31 15.30 7.90 11.68
C PHE A 31 15.23 6.55 10.97
N ASN A 32 16.36 5.86 10.87
CA ASN A 32 16.41 4.53 10.27
C ASN A 32 15.85 3.49 11.25
N SER A 33 14.64 3.00 10.98
CA SER A 33 14.03 1.90 11.71
C SER A 33 14.13 0.61 10.90
N ARG A 34 14.22 -0.52 11.60
CA ARG A 34 14.14 -1.83 10.94
C ARG A 34 12.67 -2.13 10.65
N ILE A 35 12.40 -2.46 9.39
CA ILE A 35 11.08 -2.90 8.94
C ILE A 35 11.26 -4.31 8.39
N ASP A 36 10.61 -5.26 9.05
CA ASP A 36 10.54 -6.65 8.60
C ASP A 36 9.30 -6.83 7.73
N THR A 37 9.45 -7.56 6.63
CA THR A 37 8.37 -7.82 5.67
C THR A 37 7.56 -9.04 6.09
N THR A 38 6.28 -9.03 5.73
CA THR A 38 5.37 -10.14 5.97
C THR A 38 5.10 -10.93 4.69
N LYS A 39 4.86 -12.24 4.83
CA LYS A 39 4.57 -13.13 3.70
C LYS A 39 3.46 -12.60 2.77
N PRO A 40 2.32 -12.07 3.27
CA PRO A 40 1.27 -11.56 2.39
C PRO A 40 1.72 -10.40 1.51
N THR A 41 2.61 -9.52 2.00
CA THR A 41 3.16 -8.41 1.20
C THR A 41 4.26 -8.90 0.25
N GLU A 42 5.11 -9.82 0.70
CA GLU A 42 6.12 -10.50 -0.14
C GLU A 42 5.48 -11.22 -1.33
N ASP A 43 4.29 -11.81 -1.15
CA ASP A 43 3.58 -12.56 -2.19
C ASP A 43 3.02 -11.67 -3.28
N VAL A 44 2.49 -10.49 -2.92
CA VAL A 44 2.08 -9.49 -3.91
C VAL A 44 3.29 -9.00 -4.70
N TYR A 45 4.40 -8.71 -4.01
CA TYR A 45 5.63 -8.27 -4.67
C TYR A 45 6.11 -9.32 -5.68
N GLN A 46 6.27 -10.58 -5.23
CA GLN A 46 6.76 -11.66 -6.09
C GLN A 46 5.81 -11.96 -7.25
N MET A 47 4.49 -11.85 -7.08
CA MET A 47 3.55 -12.02 -8.18
C MET A 47 3.78 -10.96 -9.26
N ILE A 48 3.87 -9.68 -8.88
CA ILE A 48 4.16 -8.60 -9.83
C ILE A 48 5.53 -8.79 -10.49
N ASP A 49 6.56 -9.12 -9.70
CA ASP A 49 7.91 -9.31 -10.20
C ASP A 49 8.00 -10.48 -11.20
N SER A 50 7.17 -11.51 -11.01
CA SER A 50 7.08 -12.63 -11.96
C SER A 50 6.58 -12.25 -13.35
N PHE A 51 6.01 -11.05 -13.51
CA PHE A 51 5.55 -10.50 -14.80
C PHE A 51 6.61 -9.64 -15.48
N ALA A 52 7.75 -9.36 -14.83
CA ALA A 52 8.80 -8.50 -15.36
C ALA A 52 9.25 -8.93 -16.77
N GLY A 53 9.24 -7.98 -17.71
CA GLY A 53 9.63 -8.20 -19.11
C GLY A 53 8.69 -9.09 -19.92
N LYS A 54 7.52 -9.50 -19.41
CA LYS A 54 6.54 -10.29 -20.16
C LYS A 54 5.52 -9.36 -20.84
N PRO A 55 5.55 -9.22 -22.19
CA PRO A 55 4.68 -8.27 -22.89
C PRO A 55 3.18 -8.63 -22.82
N ASN A 56 2.86 -9.90 -22.56
CA ASN A 56 1.50 -10.45 -22.47
C ASN A 56 1.05 -10.65 -21.01
N LYS A 57 1.68 -9.97 -20.06
CA LYS A 57 1.22 -9.94 -18.68
C LYS A 57 1.10 -8.51 -18.20
N ALA A 58 0.02 -8.26 -17.47
CA ALA A 58 -0.26 -6.94 -16.90
C ALA A 58 -0.97 -7.08 -15.56
N ILE A 59 -1.03 -5.98 -14.83
CA ILE A 59 -1.83 -5.87 -13.61
C ILE A 59 -2.92 -4.81 -13.76
N LEU A 60 -4.00 -4.97 -13.00
CA LEU A 60 -5.01 -3.94 -12.79
C LEU A 60 -4.94 -3.44 -11.35
N MET A 61 -4.79 -2.13 -11.20
CA MET A 61 -4.93 -1.44 -9.93
C MET A 61 -6.28 -0.73 -9.89
N ASN A 62 -7.18 -1.22 -9.04
CA ASN A 62 -8.46 -0.56 -8.79
C ASN A 62 -8.34 0.35 -7.56
N PHE A 63 -8.68 1.62 -7.70
CA PHE A 63 -8.64 2.60 -6.63
C PHE A 63 -10.06 2.79 -6.08
N SER A 64 -10.28 2.34 -4.85
CA SER A 64 -11.58 2.30 -4.15
C SER A 64 -11.54 3.06 -2.83
N HIS A 65 -10.98 4.27 -2.86
CA HIS A 65 -10.80 5.11 -1.68
C HIS A 65 -10.83 6.60 -2.02
N ASN A 66 -10.84 7.45 -0.99
CA ASN A 66 -10.87 8.90 -1.15
C ASN A 66 -9.78 9.58 -0.29
N ALA A 67 -9.82 10.91 -0.23
CA ALA A 67 -8.82 11.71 0.50
C ALA A 67 -8.71 11.36 2.00
N SER A 68 -9.77 10.83 2.63
CA SER A 68 -9.76 10.53 4.07
C SER A 68 -8.84 9.37 4.45
N THR A 69 -8.55 8.48 3.51
CA THR A 69 -7.72 7.27 3.71
C THR A 69 -6.44 7.29 2.87
N LEU A 70 -6.18 8.43 2.21
CA LEU A 70 -5.02 8.66 1.37
C LEU A 70 -3.70 8.38 2.10
N ALA A 71 -3.61 8.74 3.38
CA ALA A 71 -2.38 8.57 4.17
C ALA A 71 -1.92 7.10 4.28
N GLU A 72 -2.83 6.14 4.19
CA GLU A 72 -2.50 4.70 4.24
C GLU A 72 -2.36 4.09 2.85
N LEU A 73 -3.25 4.43 1.91
CA LEU A 73 -3.38 3.73 0.63
C LEU A 73 -2.48 4.32 -0.47
N PHE A 74 -2.35 5.65 -0.52
CA PHE A 74 -1.57 6.33 -1.56
C PHE A 74 -0.10 5.88 -1.62
N PRO A 75 0.62 5.70 -0.48
CA PRO A 75 1.98 5.18 -0.55
C PRO A 75 2.06 3.76 -1.13
N MET A 76 1.04 2.91 -0.91
CA MET A 76 0.98 1.57 -1.52
C MET A 76 0.87 1.68 -3.04
N GLU A 77 -0.05 2.50 -3.51
CA GLU A 77 -0.33 2.69 -4.94
C GLU A 77 0.92 3.19 -5.67
N VAL A 78 1.56 4.22 -5.13
CA VAL A 78 2.80 4.75 -5.68
C VAL A 78 3.91 3.70 -5.66
N ALA A 79 4.07 2.94 -4.58
CA ALA A 79 5.10 1.90 -4.51
C ALA A 79 4.86 0.76 -5.53
N VAL A 80 3.61 0.35 -5.73
CA VAL A 80 3.24 -0.65 -6.75
C VAL A 80 3.45 -0.12 -8.16
N LEU A 81 3.03 1.13 -8.46
CA LEU A 81 3.28 1.76 -9.76
C LEU A 81 4.77 1.84 -10.08
N ARG A 82 5.59 2.27 -9.10
CA ARG A 82 7.05 2.30 -9.24
C ARG A 82 7.61 0.91 -9.51
N HIS A 83 7.16 -0.11 -8.76
CA HIS A 83 7.59 -1.48 -9.01
C HIS A 83 7.34 -1.89 -10.46
N CYS A 84 6.13 -1.61 -10.97
CA CYS A 84 5.79 -1.90 -12.36
C CYS A 84 6.69 -1.17 -13.36
N PHE A 85 6.98 0.12 -13.12
CA PHE A 85 7.83 0.91 -14.02
C PHE A 85 9.30 0.47 -13.99
N GLU A 86 9.84 0.12 -12.81
CA GLU A 86 11.19 -0.43 -12.69
C GLU A 86 11.34 -1.76 -13.45
N ARG A 87 10.31 -2.60 -13.42
CA ARG A 87 10.37 -3.97 -13.94
C ARG A 87 9.72 -4.15 -15.31
N ASP A 88 9.37 -3.05 -15.97
CA ASP A 88 8.68 -3.02 -17.26
C ASP A 88 7.42 -3.92 -17.28
N VAL A 89 6.62 -3.81 -16.22
CA VAL A 89 5.31 -4.49 -16.10
C VAL A 89 4.23 -3.51 -16.51
N LYS A 90 3.39 -3.91 -17.47
CA LYS A 90 2.25 -3.11 -17.92
C LYS A 90 1.22 -2.97 -16.79
N VAL A 91 0.72 -1.75 -16.57
CA VAL A 91 -0.25 -1.46 -15.50
C VAL A 91 -1.49 -0.74 -16.03
N PHE A 92 -2.65 -1.27 -15.69
CA PHE A 92 -3.95 -0.64 -15.93
C PHE A 92 -4.47 -0.07 -14.61
N THR A 93 -5.10 1.10 -14.65
CA THR A 93 -5.74 1.69 -13.47
C THR A 93 -7.22 1.95 -13.72
N LEU A 94 -8.03 1.80 -12.68
CA LEU A 94 -9.48 1.95 -12.73
C LEU A 94 -9.99 2.54 -11.43
N CYS A 95 -11.07 3.33 -11.49
CA CYS A 95 -11.83 3.70 -10.30
C CYS A 95 -13.32 3.80 -10.62
N PHE A 96 -14.16 3.60 -9.60
CA PHE A 96 -15.63 3.69 -9.72
C PHE A 96 -16.24 4.81 -8.88
N MET A 97 -15.39 5.71 -8.38
CA MET A 97 -15.76 6.83 -7.55
C MET A 97 -15.25 8.13 -8.21
N PRO A 98 -16.10 9.14 -8.41
CA PRO A 98 -15.71 10.34 -9.16
C PRO A 98 -14.67 11.18 -8.43
N ASP A 99 -14.67 11.20 -7.09
CA ASP A 99 -13.68 11.88 -6.26
C ASP A 99 -12.33 11.15 -6.20
N THR A 100 -12.27 9.88 -6.62
CA THR A 100 -11.04 9.09 -6.69
C THR A 100 -10.27 9.31 -7.99
N ALA A 101 -10.93 9.67 -9.09
CA ALA A 101 -10.27 9.92 -10.38
C ALA A 101 -9.02 10.84 -10.30
N PRO A 102 -9.07 12.04 -9.67
CA PRO A 102 -7.88 12.88 -9.54
C PRO A 102 -6.78 12.25 -8.66
N LEU A 103 -7.13 11.33 -7.76
CA LEU A 103 -6.15 10.61 -6.93
C LEU A 103 -5.38 9.57 -7.74
N VAL A 104 -6.04 8.92 -8.71
CA VAL A 104 -5.38 7.99 -9.66
C VAL A 104 -4.32 8.75 -10.46
N ASP A 105 -4.69 9.89 -11.05
CA ASP A 105 -3.76 10.72 -11.81
C ASP A 105 -2.63 11.25 -10.92
N TYR A 106 -2.93 11.63 -9.68
CA TYR A 106 -1.92 12.06 -8.72
C TYR A 106 -0.92 10.94 -8.38
N ALA A 107 -1.38 9.70 -8.20
CA ALA A 107 -0.52 8.55 -7.93
C ALA A 107 0.37 8.21 -9.14
N ILE A 108 -0.21 8.16 -10.35
CA ILE A 108 0.52 7.92 -11.60
C ILE A 108 1.58 9.00 -11.82
N ASN A 109 1.20 10.28 -11.74
CA ASN A 109 2.14 11.38 -11.97
C ASN A 109 3.25 11.41 -10.92
N THR A 110 2.93 11.11 -9.65
CA THR A 110 3.93 10.99 -8.59
C THR A 110 4.91 9.85 -8.87
N ALA A 111 4.42 8.68 -9.29
CA ALA A 111 5.29 7.55 -9.63
C ALA A 111 6.17 7.85 -10.87
N LYS A 112 5.63 8.54 -11.88
CA LYS A 112 6.32 8.86 -13.15
C LYS A 112 7.46 9.87 -13.05
N GLU A 113 7.57 10.65 -11.98
CA GLU A 113 8.60 11.69 -11.87
C GLU A 113 10.03 11.17 -12.12
N ASP A 114 10.32 9.93 -11.71
CA ASP A 114 11.64 9.28 -11.91
C ASP A 114 11.74 8.49 -13.22
N PHE A 115 10.65 8.36 -13.98
CA PHE A 115 10.57 7.54 -15.18
C PHE A 115 10.10 8.36 -16.40
N PRO A 116 10.94 9.27 -16.92
CA PRO A 116 10.57 10.14 -18.04
C PRO A 116 10.23 9.38 -19.33
N ASN A 117 10.65 8.12 -19.44
CA ASN A 117 10.40 7.26 -20.61
C ASN A 117 9.04 6.54 -20.56
N ILE A 118 8.35 6.55 -19.42
CA ILE A 118 7.07 5.85 -19.24
C ILE A 118 5.94 6.62 -19.92
N LYS A 119 5.27 5.97 -20.87
CA LYS A 119 4.23 6.58 -21.73
C LYS A 119 2.86 5.96 -21.50
N ALA A 120 1.85 6.83 -21.50
CA ALA A 120 0.45 6.42 -21.47
C ALA A 120 0.09 5.68 -22.77
N GLY A 121 -0.72 4.62 -22.66
CA GLY A 121 -1.07 3.73 -23.77
C GLY A 121 0.03 2.77 -24.20
N VAL A 122 1.22 2.80 -23.57
CA VAL A 122 2.34 1.88 -23.83
C VAL A 122 2.72 1.11 -22.58
N ASN A 123 3.12 1.82 -21.51
CA ASN A 123 3.54 1.21 -20.25
C ASN A 123 2.41 1.18 -19.21
N TYR A 124 1.53 2.18 -19.25
CA TYR A 124 0.34 2.22 -18.40
C TYR A 124 -0.89 2.72 -19.16
N CYS A 125 -2.07 2.36 -18.69
CA CYS A 125 -3.34 2.87 -19.21
C CYS A 125 -4.31 3.15 -18.07
N ASN A 126 -4.72 4.41 -17.92
CA ASN A 126 -5.74 4.79 -16.96
C ASN A 126 -7.12 4.71 -17.63
N PHE A 127 -7.97 3.78 -17.20
CA PHE A 127 -9.35 3.69 -17.67
C PHE A 127 -10.21 4.87 -17.21
N GLY A 128 -9.76 5.59 -16.19
CA GLY A 128 -10.48 6.70 -15.58
C GLY A 128 -11.66 6.25 -14.73
N TYR A 129 -12.48 7.22 -14.36
CA TYR A 129 -13.72 6.97 -13.63
C TYR A 129 -14.75 6.27 -14.51
N LYS A 130 -15.30 5.17 -14.00
CA LYS A 130 -16.48 4.51 -14.58
C LYS A 130 -17.65 4.61 -13.58
N PRO A 131 -18.87 4.96 -14.03
CA PRO A 131 -20.03 4.97 -13.15
C PRO A 131 -20.20 3.65 -12.40
N TYR A 132 -20.50 3.72 -11.10
CA TYR A 132 -20.66 2.53 -10.27
C TYR A 132 -21.78 1.59 -10.76
N SER A 133 -22.79 2.11 -11.48
CA SER A 133 -23.81 1.29 -12.16
C SER A 133 -23.24 0.32 -13.20
N LEU A 134 -22.04 0.59 -13.74
CA LEU A 134 -21.32 -0.27 -14.68
C LEU A 134 -20.30 -1.18 -14.00
N PHE A 135 -20.21 -1.15 -12.66
CA PHE A 135 -19.23 -1.94 -11.91
C PHE A 135 -19.26 -3.43 -12.27
N LEU A 136 -20.41 -4.09 -12.09
CA LEU A 136 -20.53 -5.53 -12.36
C LEU A 136 -20.37 -5.87 -13.87
N PRO A 137 -21.01 -5.15 -14.82
CA PRO A 137 -20.76 -5.36 -16.24
C PRO A 137 -19.30 -5.25 -16.64
N ILE A 138 -18.56 -4.26 -16.10
CA ILE A 138 -17.13 -4.09 -16.40
C ILE A 138 -16.31 -5.25 -15.82
N LEU A 139 -16.54 -5.63 -14.55
CA LEU A 139 -15.84 -6.74 -13.92
C LEU A 139 -16.02 -8.06 -14.69
N LEU A 140 -17.24 -8.33 -15.16
CA LEU A 140 -17.53 -9.55 -15.92
C LEU A 140 -17.04 -9.45 -17.37
N GLY A 141 -17.20 -8.29 -18.01
CA GLY A 141 -16.77 -8.05 -19.38
C GLY A 141 -15.25 -8.18 -19.56
N MET A 142 -14.46 -7.66 -18.61
CA MET A 142 -13.00 -7.78 -18.64
C MET A 142 -12.50 -9.23 -18.57
N GLY A 143 -13.33 -10.16 -18.08
CA GLY A 143 -13.01 -11.58 -18.12
C GLY A 143 -13.15 -12.21 -19.51
N GLU A 144 -13.89 -11.58 -20.41
CA GLU A 144 -14.06 -12.02 -21.80
C GLU A 144 -13.16 -11.22 -22.74
N ASN A 145 -13.24 -9.88 -22.67
CA ASN A 145 -12.45 -8.94 -23.45
C ASN A 145 -12.39 -7.56 -22.77
N ILE A 146 -11.20 -7.12 -22.38
CA ILE A 146 -10.95 -5.84 -21.70
C ILE A 146 -11.29 -4.65 -22.60
N ALA A 147 -10.94 -4.70 -23.89
CA ALA A 147 -11.17 -3.61 -24.84
C ALA A 147 -12.66 -3.37 -25.13
N GLU A 148 -13.49 -4.41 -25.02
CA GLU A 148 -14.95 -4.30 -25.13
C GLU A 148 -15.58 -3.83 -23.82
N ALA A 149 -15.07 -4.28 -22.68
CA ALA A 149 -15.57 -3.87 -21.38
C ALA A 149 -15.26 -2.40 -21.05
N VAL A 150 -14.12 -1.90 -21.53
CA VAL A 150 -13.66 -0.52 -21.37
C VAL A 150 -13.15 0.02 -22.71
N GLU A 151 -14.07 0.57 -23.50
CA GLU A 151 -13.77 1.01 -24.87
C GLU A 151 -12.78 2.18 -24.95
N ILE A 152 -12.87 3.13 -24.01
CA ILE A 152 -12.04 4.34 -23.98
C ILE A 152 -11.35 4.52 -22.64
N ASP A 153 -10.11 5.00 -22.70
CA ASP A 153 -9.31 5.40 -21.55
C ASP A 153 -9.70 6.80 -21.05
N SER A 154 -9.04 7.27 -19.99
CA SER A 154 -9.29 8.58 -19.39
C SER A 154 -8.91 9.76 -20.29
N GLU A 155 -8.07 9.53 -21.30
CA GLU A 155 -7.65 10.54 -22.29
C GLU A 155 -8.55 10.53 -23.55
N GLY A 156 -9.57 9.67 -23.59
CA GLY A 156 -10.48 9.53 -24.72
C GLY A 156 -9.91 8.73 -25.89
N ARG A 157 -8.79 8.02 -25.69
CA ARG A 157 -8.21 7.13 -26.68
C ARG A 157 -8.97 5.79 -26.66
N LYS A 158 -9.25 5.26 -27.84
CA LYS A 158 -9.82 3.93 -28.01
C LYS A 158 -8.83 2.87 -27.57
N LEU A 159 -9.21 2.01 -26.62
CA LEU A 159 -8.31 1.02 -26.01
C LEU A 159 -7.78 0.02 -27.05
N GLU A 160 -8.63 -0.39 -28.00
CA GLU A 160 -8.28 -1.25 -29.14
C GLU A 160 -7.10 -0.75 -29.99
N ASN A 161 -6.83 0.57 -29.98
CA ASN A 161 -5.77 1.19 -30.76
C ASN A 161 -4.48 1.44 -29.96
N LEU A 162 -4.46 1.09 -28.67
CA LEU A 162 -3.31 1.37 -27.81
C LEU A 162 -2.31 0.21 -27.80
N PRO A 163 -1.00 0.47 -27.97
CA PRO A 163 0.02 -0.59 -27.93
C PRO A 163 0.00 -1.45 -26.65
N ILE A 164 -0.41 -0.90 -25.52
CA ILE A 164 -0.45 -1.63 -24.25
C ILE A 164 -1.39 -2.83 -24.27
N ILE A 165 -2.50 -2.78 -25.04
CA ILE A 165 -3.50 -3.85 -25.09
C ILE A 165 -3.07 -5.02 -25.97
N GLU A 166 -2.03 -4.84 -26.79
CA GLU A 166 -1.49 -5.92 -27.61
C GLU A 166 -1.00 -7.06 -26.71
N GLY A 167 -1.58 -8.25 -26.92
CA GLY A 167 -1.32 -9.43 -26.11
C GLY A 167 -2.00 -9.44 -24.73
N ILE A 168 -2.87 -8.48 -24.42
CA ILE A 168 -3.65 -8.40 -23.18
C ILE A 168 -5.15 -8.43 -23.51
N LYS A 169 -5.75 -9.62 -23.54
CA LYS A 169 -7.17 -9.78 -23.91
C LYS A 169 -8.11 -9.71 -22.70
N ASN A 170 -7.83 -10.48 -21.66
CA ASN A 170 -8.72 -10.68 -20.51
C ASN A 170 -7.92 -10.94 -19.22
N TYR A 171 -8.56 -11.47 -18.17
CA TYR A 171 -7.89 -11.80 -16.90
C TYR A 171 -6.81 -12.90 -16.99
N ASP A 172 -6.73 -13.67 -18.07
CA ASP A 172 -5.61 -14.60 -18.26
C ASP A 172 -4.30 -13.82 -18.49
N ASP A 173 -4.37 -12.69 -19.18
CA ASP A 173 -3.23 -11.82 -19.48
C ASP A 173 -3.07 -10.71 -18.43
N LEU A 174 -4.18 -10.07 -18.05
CA LEU A 174 -4.27 -9.15 -16.90
C LEU A 174 -4.38 -9.96 -15.60
N ASN A 175 -3.33 -10.70 -15.30
CA ASN A 175 -3.41 -11.85 -14.40
C ASN A 175 -3.36 -11.50 -12.90
N LEU A 176 -3.32 -10.22 -12.55
CA LEU A 176 -3.44 -9.76 -11.17
C LEU A 176 -4.31 -8.52 -11.09
N VAL A 177 -5.34 -8.57 -10.24
CA VAL A 177 -6.09 -7.41 -9.78
C VAL A 177 -5.67 -7.07 -8.36
N ILE A 178 -5.33 -5.81 -8.11
CA ILE A 178 -5.10 -5.28 -6.78
C ILE A 178 -6.13 -4.20 -6.53
N ASP A 179 -6.96 -4.40 -5.51
CA ASP A 179 -7.94 -3.40 -5.09
C ASP A 179 -7.42 -2.64 -3.87
N PHE A 180 -7.24 -1.32 -4.03
CA PHE A 180 -6.83 -0.39 -2.98
C PHE A 180 -8.06 0.23 -2.33
N SER A 181 -8.45 -0.28 -1.16
CA SER A 181 -9.77 -0.01 -0.59
C SER A 181 -9.75 0.30 0.91
N ALA A 182 -10.64 1.22 1.28
CA ALA A 182 -11.04 1.44 2.66
C ALA A 182 -12.40 0.81 2.99
N SER A 183 -12.87 -0.13 2.16
CA SER A 183 -14.20 -0.73 2.23
C SER A 183 -14.18 -2.20 1.77
N SER A 184 -15.36 -2.79 1.61
CA SER A 184 -15.56 -4.18 1.19
C SER A 184 -15.44 -4.42 -0.33
N SER A 185 -14.95 -3.44 -1.12
CA SER A 185 -14.87 -3.57 -2.59
C SER A 185 -14.03 -4.77 -3.05
N VAL A 186 -13.02 -5.16 -2.27
CA VAL A 186 -12.13 -6.31 -2.54
C VAL A 186 -12.95 -7.58 -2.75
N PHE A 187 -14.05 -7.75 -2.00
CA PHE A 187 -14.88 -8.95 -2.06
C PHE A 187 -15.53 -9.14 -3.43
N SER A 188 -15.80 -8.05 -4.15
CA SER A 188 -16.41 -8.13 -5.47
C SER A 188 -15.43 -8.71 -6.51
N TRP A 189 -14.14 -8.35 -6.42
CA TRP A 189 -13.10 -8.94 -7.26
C TRP A 189 -12.91 -10.43 -6.97
N VAL A 190 -12.96 -10.83 -5.69
CA VAL A 190 -12.92 -12.24 -5.30
C VAL A 190 -14.15 -13.00 -5.80
N THR A 191 -15.35 -12.42 -5.65
CA THR A 191 -16.62 -13.08 -5.96
C THR A 191 -16.87 -13.21 -7.45
N TYR A 192 -16.46 -12.22 -8.24
CA TYR A 192 -16.78 -12.19 -9.67
C TYR A 192 -15.56 -12.49 -10.55
N ALA A 193 -14.46 -11.75 -10.41
CA ALA A 193 -13.29 -11.95 -11.28
C ALA A 193 -12.58 -13.27 -10.98
N ARG A 194 -12.27 -13.55 -9.70
CA ARG A 194 -11.60 -14.80 -9.33
C ARG A 194 -12.52 -16.01 -9.47
N ALA A 195 -13.72 -15.98 -8.89
CA ALA A 195 -14.56 -17.18 -8.87
C ALA A 195 -15.02 -17.63 -10.27
N LYS A 196 -15.24 -16.68 -11.19
CA LYS A 196 -15.69 -17.00 -12.56
C LYS A 196 -14.52 -17.25 -13.52
N PHE A 197 -13.46 -16.44 -13.45
CA PHE A 197 -12.39 -16.43 -14.47
C PHE A 197 -11.02 -16.87 -13.95
N GLY A 198 -10.89 -17.17 -12.65
CA GLY A 198 -9.60 -17.60 -12.08
C GLY A 198 -8.58 -16.48 -11.89
N ALA A 199 -8.97 -15.21 -12.02
CA ALA A 199 -8.08 -14.07 -11.81
C ALA A 199 -7.36 -14.12 -10.44
N ASN A 200 -6.08 -13.75 -10.39
CA ASN A 200 -5.44 -13.52 -9.10
C ASN A 200 -5.91 -12.18 -8.54
N VAL A 201 -6.20 -12.18 -7.24
CA VAL A 201 -6.65 -10.99 -6.53
C VAL A 201 -5.76 -10.76 -5.33
N ALA A 202 -5.27 -9.54 -5.18
CA ALA A 202 -4.60 -9.05 -3.97
C ALA A 202 -5.34 -7.83 -3.44
N ALA A 203 -5.05 -7.46 -2.20
CA ALA A 203 -5.73 -6.37 -1.52
C ALA A 203 -4.71 -5.36 -0.96
N GLY A 204 -4.89 -4.08 -1.25
CA GLY A 204 -4.27 -2.98 -0.50
C GLY A 204 -5.33 -2.33 0.36
N VAL A 205 -5.28 -2.50 1.67
CA VAL A 205 -6.40 -2.09 2.54
C VAL A 205 -5.92 -1.25 3.71
N THR A 206 -6.78 -0.38 4.23
CA THR A 206 -6.50 0.33 5.49
C THR A 206 -6.31 -0.68 6.63
N ALA A 207 -5.59 -0.30 7.69
CA ALA A 207 -5.32 -1.21 8.80
C ALA A 207 -6.61 -1.78 9.45
N VAL A 208 -7.69 -0.98 9.47
CA VAL A 208 -9.00 -1.41 10.01
C VAL A 208 -9.69 -2.45 9.15
N MET A 209 -9.45 -2.46 7.84
CA MET A 209 -10.04 -3.41 6.89
C MET A 209 -9.23 -4.70 6.74
N ALA A 210 -8.04 -4.78 7.34
CA ALA A 210 -7.20 -5.99 7.28
C ALA A 210 -7.89 -7.22 7.91
N ALA A 211 -8.64 -7.01 9.01
CA ALA A 211 -9.36 -8.06 9.70
C ALA A 211 -10.37 -8.78 8.78
N ASP A 212 -11.13 -8.00 8.03
CA ASP A 212 -12.19 -8.48 7.14
C ASP A 212 -11.65 -9.26 5.93
N ASN A 213 -10.38 -9.05 5.57
CA ASN A 213 -9.74 -9.69 4.42
C ASN A 213 -8.96 -10.96 4.79
N TYR A 214 -8.64 -11.20 6.07
CA TYR A 214 -7.91 -12.41 6.50
C TYR A 214 -8.58 -13.73 6.09
N PRO A 215 -9.92 -13.90 6.16
CA PRO A 215 -10.55 -15.16 5.75
C PRO A 215 -10.22 -15.53 4.30
N TYR A 216 -10.22 -14.53 3.39
CA TYR A 216 -9.92 -14.73 1.98
C TYR A 216 -8.42 -14.94 1.72
N LEU A 217 -7.56 -14.32 2.52
CA LEU A 217 -6.12 -14.58 2.47
C LEU A 217 -5.79 -15.99 2.95
N GLN A 218 -6.42 -16.45 4.04
CA GLN A 218 -6.21 -17.78 4.61
C GLN A 218 -6.75 -18.90 3.72
N SER A 219 -7.87 -18.67 3.01
CA SER A 219 -8.42 -19.61 2.03
C SER A 219 -7.65 -19.64 0.70
N GLY A 220 -6.69 -18.73 0.50
CA GLY A 220 -5.98 -18.57 -0.76
C GLY A 220 -6.83 -17.90 -1.85
N GLN A 221 -7.97 -17.30 -1.51
CA GLN A 221 -8.75 -16.48 -2.43
C GLN A 221 -8.11 -15.12 -2.70
N LEU A 222 -7.34 -14.59 -1.75
CA LEU A 222 -6.38 -13.52 -1.99
C LEU A 222 -4.98 -14.12 -2.03
N ILE A 223 -4.19 -13.74 -3.04
CA ILE A 223 -2.80 -14.18 -3.15
C ILE A 223 -1.88 -13.50 -2.13
N GLY A 224 -2.30 -12.35 -1.62
CA GLY A 224 -1.50 -11.48 -0.77
C GLY A 224 -2.25 -10.21 -0.39
N MET A 225 -1.69 -9.46 0.56
CA MET A 225 -2.32 -8.26 1.11
C MET A 225 -1.28 -7.27 1.63
N LEU A 226 -1.52 -5.99 1.38
CA LEU A 226 -0.84 -4.85 2.01
C LEU A 226 -1.81 -4.23 3.03
N ALA A 227 -1.47 -4.29 4.31
CA ALA A 227 -2.35 -3.84 5.40
C ALA A 227 -1.84 -2.54 6.05
N GLY A 228 -2.57 -1.46 5.80
CA GLY A 228 -2.31 -0.11 6.28
C GLY A 228 -0.93 0.42 5.90
N ILE A 229 -0.51 1.49 6.57
CA ILE A 229 0.80 2.09 6.30
C ILE A 229 1.98 1.12 6.54
N LYS A 230 1.79 0.08 7.37
CA LYS A 230 2.76 -1.00 7.56
C LYS A 230 2.98 -1.79 6.27
N GLY A 231 1.93 -2.27 5.63
CA GLY A 231 2.04 -3.00 4.35
C GLY A 231 2.64 -2.14 3.25
N ALA A 232 2.30 -0.84 3.22
CA ALA A 232 2.92 0.11 2.31
C ALA A 232 4.44 0.25 2.54
N ALA A 233 4.86 0.36 3.81
CA ALA A 233 6.26 0.51 4.18
C ALA A 233 7.10 -0.76 3.90
N GLU A 234 6.51 -1.93 4.12
CA GLU A 234 7.09 -3.22 3.73
C GLU A 234 7.30 -3.28 2.21
N TYR A 235 6.30 -2.85 1.43
CA TYR A 235 6.39 -2.87 -0.03
C TYR A 235 7.38 -1.84 -0.57
N GLU A 236 7.42 -0.62 -0.03
CA GLU A 236 8.47 0.38 -0.32
C GLU A 236 9.87 -0.21 -0.10
N LYS A 237 10.07 -0.95 1.01
CA LYS A 237 11.33 -1.65 1.26
C LYS A 237 11.62 -2.65 0.15
N LEU A 238 10.66 -3.51 -0.22
CA LEU A 238 10.88 -4.53 -1.26
C LEU A 238 11.26 -3.91 -2.62
N VAL A 239 10.62 -2.81 -3.02
CA VAL A 239 10.94 -2.09 -4.27
C VAL A 239 12.36 -1.54 -4.26
N ASP A 240 12.75 -0.83 -3.18
CA ASP A 240 14.10 -0.29 -3.03
C ASP A 240 15.18 -1.37 -3.07
N VAL A 241 14.89 -2.48 -2.40
CA VAL A 241 15.78 -3.62 -2.21
C VAL A 241 15.94 -4.34 -3.55
N PHE A 242 14.84 -4.76 -4.18
CA PHE A 242 14.87 -5.66 -5.32
C PHE A 242 14.68 -4.96 -6.67
N ALA A 243 13.54 -4.26 -6.85
CA ALA A 243 13.14 -3.72 -8.15
C ALA A 243 14.13 -2.68 -8.69
N THR A 244 14.50 -1.69 -7.86
CA THR A 244 15.44 -0.63 -8.29
C THR A 244 16.83 -1.16 -8.61
N GLN A 245 17.19 -2.32 -8.04
CA GLN A 245 18.48 -2.98 -8.25
C GLN A 245 18.40 -4.11 -9.29
N GLN A 246 17.24 -4.31 -9.92
CA GLN A 246 16.99 -5.36 -10.91
C GLN A 246 17.37 -6.76 -10.44
N ARG A 247 17.24 -7.04 -9.13
CA ARG A 247 17.68 -8.30 -8.52
C ARG A 247 16.50 -9.14 -8.06
N GLU A 248 16.70 -10.46 -8.04
CA GLU A 248 15.67 -11.41 -7.63
C GLU A 248 15.40 -11.35 -6.12
N PHE A 249 14.15 -11.65 -5.75
CA PHE A 249 13.71 -11.70 -4.36
C PHE A 249 14.50 -12.75 -3.55
N SER A 250 14.97 -12.37 -2.35
CA SER A 250 15.61 -13.28 -1.39
C SER A 250 15.29 -12.89 0.06
N LYS A 251 14.95 -13.88 0.89
CA LYS A 251 14.66 -13.66 2.31
C LYS A 251 15.91 -13.34 3.12
N GLU A 252 17.06 -13.85 2.71
CA GLU A 252 18.36 -13.60 3.32
C GLU A 252 18.72 -12.13 3.16
N ILE A 253 18.59 -11.60 1.95
CA ILE A 253 18.90 -10.20 1.66
C ILE A 253 18.01 -9.24 2.46
N ILE A 254 16.70 -9.50 2.56
CA ILE A 254 15.78 -8.65 3.36
C ILE A 254 16.18 -8.58 4.83
N LYS A 255 16.70 -9.67 5.38
CA LYS A 255 17.09 -9.76 6.80
C LYS A 255 18.37 -8.99 7.10
N GLU A 256 19.30 -8.97 6.16
CA GLU A 256 20.63 -8.37 6.32
C GLU A 256 20.65 -6.89 5.91
N GLU A 257 19.85 -6.50 4.93
CA GLU A 257 19.94 -5.18 4.33
C GLU A 257 19.17 -4.13 5.15
N ILE A 258 19.91 -3.12 5.62
CA ILE A 258 19.36 -1.91 6.21
C ILE A 258 19.22 -0.88 5.09
N VAL A 259 17.99 -0.67 4.64
CA VAL A 259 17.68 0.41 3.70
C VAL A 259 17.46 1.69 4.52
N PRO A 260 18.36 2.68 4.45
CA PRO A 260 18.17 3.90 5.19
C PRO A 260 16.90 4.61 4.72
N ILE A 261 16.13 5.11 5.69
CA ILE A 261 15.03 6.03 5.47
C ILE A 261 15.59 7.42 5.18
N THR A 262 16.67 7.82 5.85
CA THR A 262 17.34 9.13 5.65
C THR A 262 18.75 8.99 5.10
N GLY A 263 19.09 9.87 4.14
CA GLY A 263 20.39 9.88 3.46
C GLY A 263 20.46 8.89 2.28
N ASP A 264 21.62 8.91 1.63
CA ASP A 264 21.93 8.02 0.51
C ASP A 264 22.00 6.56 0.95
N HIS A 265 21.62 5.65 0.07
CA HIS A 265 21.79 4.23 0.32
C HIS A 265 23.30 3.92 0.49
N PRO A 266 23.75 3.24 1.56
CA PRO A 266 25.17 3.02 1.82
C PRO A 266 25.88 2.26 0.70
N ILE A 267 25.14 1.49 -0.10
CA ILE A 267 25.64 0.73 -1.24
C ILE A 267 25.31 1.40 -2.59
N TYR A 268 24.20 2.14 -2.70
CA TYR A 268 23.63 2.57 -4.00
C TYR A 268 23.55 4.08 -4.17
N GLY A 269 23.99 4.86 -3.18
CA GLY A 269 24.01 6.32 -3.24
C GLY A 269 22.60 6.92 -3.31
N ASP A 270 22.49 7.95 -4.12
CA ASP A 270 21.34 8.79 -4.44
C ASP A 270 20.32 8.12 -5.38
N LYS A 271 20.56 6.88 -5.83
CA LYS A 271 19.67 6.12 -6.74
C LYS A 271 18.32 5.72 -6.13
N ILE A 272 18.14 5.87 -4.81
CA ILE A 272 16.90 5.55 -4.11
C ILE A 272 16.33 6.83 -3.48
N PRO A 273 15.56 7.63 -4.25
CA PRO A 273 15.14 8.94 -3.82
C PRO A 273 14.27 8.89 -2.55
N TYR A 274 14.63 9.74 -1.59
CA TYR A 274 13.97 9.91 -0.29
C TYR A 274 12.45 10.18 -0.38
N LYS A 275 11.99 10.75 -1.50
CA LYS A 275 10.60 11.20 -1.71
C LYS A 275 9.55 10.08 -1.64
N PHE A 276 9.96 8.83 -1.85
CA PHE A 276 9.07 7.66 -1.94
C PHE A 276 9.16 6.75 -0.71
N LYS A 277 9.70 7.26 0.40
CA LYS A 277 9.76 6.53 1.69
C LYS A 277 8.64 6.99 2.64
N LYS A 278 7.52 7.47 2.09
CA LYS A 278 6.46 8.14 2.85
C LYS A 278 5.83 7.19 3.87
N ALA A 279 5.59 5.94 3.49
CA ALA A 279 5.05 4.95 4.40
C ALA A 279 6.05 4.58 5.48
N ARG A 280 7.34 4.38 5.14
CA ARG A 280 8.39 4.10 6.14
C ARG A 280 8.59 5.25 7.14
N ILE A 281 8.50 6.50 6.70
CA ILE A 281 8.51 7.67 7.60
C ILE A 281 7.27 7.68 8.49
N GLY A 282 6.08 7.44 7.92
CA GLY A 282 4.85 7.34 8.71
C GLY A 282 4.88 6.20 9.73
N MET A 283 5.53 5.08 9.41
CA MET A 283 5.76 3.96 10.33
C MET A 283 6.64 4.34 11.52
N ASN A 284 7.63 5.23 11.35
CA ASN A 284 8.40 5.75 12.47
C ASN A 284 7.50 6.51 13.47
N ALA A 285 6.67 7.41 12.95
CA ALA A 285 5.73 8.18 13.78
C ALA A 285 4.73 7.26 14.48
N GLN A 286 4.18 6.28 13.76
CA GLN A 286 3.28 5.29 14.34
C GLN A 286 3.97 4.49 15.46
N THR A 287 5.20 4.02 15.24
CA THR A 287 5.95 3.21 16.22
C THR A 287 6.20 3.99 17.51
N VAL A 288 6.65 5.25 17.40
CA VAL A 288 6.90 6.11 18.57
C VAL A 288 5.61 6.40 19.33
N ALA A 289 4.51 6.68 18.62
CA ALA A 289 3.21 6.90 19.23
C ALA A 289 2.71 5.64 19.99
N HIS A 290 2.84 4.44 19.41
CA HIS A 290 2.45 3.20 20.08
C HIS A 290 3.31 2.90 21.31
N LEU A 291 4.63 3.07 21.20
CA LEU A 291 5.55 2.89 22.33
C LEU A 291 5.20 3.83 23.48
N MET A 292 4.87 5.09 23.16
CA MET A 292 4.41 6.05 24.14
C MET A 292 3.11 5.63 24.83
N ILE A 293 2.10 5.20 24.06
CA ILE A 293 0.82 4.73 24.63
C ILE A 293 1.07 3.55 25.57
N ILE A 294 1.93 2.59 25.18
CA ILE A 294 2.31 1.47 26.05
C ILE A 294 2.95 1.96 27.34
N ILE A 295 3.89 2.92 27.28
CA ILE A 295 4.52 3.52 28.46
C ILE A 295 3.47 4.18 29.36
N PHE A 296 2.50 4.91 28.80
CA PHE A 296 1.43 5.52 29.58
C PHE A 296 0.52 4.49 30.25
N ILE A 297 0.17 3.41 29.56
CA ILE A 297 -0.61 2.31 30.14
C ILE A 297 0.17 1.68 31.31
N LEU A 298 1.47 1.41 31.13
CA LEU A 298 2.31 0.84 32.19
C LEU A 298 2.41 1.78 33.40
N LEU A 299 2.68 3.07 33.18
CA LEU A 299 2.74 4.06 34.26
C LEU A 299 1.39 4.20 34.99
N GLY A 300 0.28 4.20 34.25
CA GLY A 300 -1.08 4.21 34.79
C GLY A 300 -1.35 3.00 35.68
N ASN A 301 -1.02 1.80 35.21
CA ASN A 301 -1.18 0.55 35.95
C ASN A 301 -0.30 0.51 37.21
N ILE A 302 0.97 0.88 37.10
CA ILE A 302 1.88 0.96 38.26
C ILE A 302 1.32 1.94 39.31
N GLY A 303 0.86 3.11 38.88
CA GLY A 303 0.23 4.10 39.76
C GLY A 303 -1.03 3.57 40.46
N TYR A 304 -1.88 2.84 39.74
CA TYR A 304 -3.08 2.20 40.29
C TYR A 304 -2.73 1.18 41.39
N PHE A 305 -1.80 0.25 41.13
CA PHE A 305 -1.42 -0.78 42.11
C PHE A 305 -0.67 -0.21 43.32
N ALA A 306 0.15 0.82 43.12
CA ALA A 306 0.85 1.51 44.20
C ALA A 306 -0.11 2.21 45.18
N ASN A 307 -1.23 2.76 44.68
CA ASN A 307 -2.26 3.35 45.53
C ASN A 307 -3.18 2.29 46.18
N ARG A 308 -3.48 1.18 45.49
CA ARG A 308 -4.28 0.09 46.05
C ARG A 308 -3.64 -0.56 47.28
N LYS A 309 -2.30 -0.73 47.30
CA LYS A 309 -1.56 -1.23 48.47
C LYS A 309 -1.65 -0.31 49.71
N LYS A 310 -2.00 0.97 49.55
CA LYS A 310 -2.21 1.90 50.68
C LYS A 310 -3.62 1.83 51.25
N GLY A 311 -4.63 1.49 50.44
CA GLY A 311 -6.02 1.38 50.88
C GLY A 311 -6.36 0.11 51.67
N GLY A 312 -5.49 -0.92 51.61
CA GLY A 312 -5.66 -2.20 52.32
C GLY A 312 -4.99 -2.29 53.70
N LYS A 313 -4.38 -1.20 54.20
CA LYS A 313 -3.96 -1.06 55.60
C LYS A 313 -4.93 -0.10 56.30
N LYS A 314 -6.10 -0.62 56.66
CA LYS A 314 -6.94 -0.06 57.72
C LYS A 314 -7.11 -1.13 58.78
#